data_AF-A0A3B8WTR0-F1
#
_entry.id   AF-A0A3B8WTR0-F1
#
_cell.length_a   1.000
_cell.length_b   1.000
_cell.length_c   1.000
_cell.angle_alpha   90.00
_cell.angle_beta   90.00
_cell.angle_gamma   90.00
#
_symmetry.space_group_name_H-M   'P 1'
#
loop_
_entity.id
_entity.type
_entity.pdbx_description
1 polymer ?
#
loop_
_entity_poly.entity_id
_entity_poly.type
_entity_poly.pdbx_seq_one_letter_code
_entity_poly.pdbx_strand_id
1 'polypeptide(L)'
;MINKSAIEIIDENRSARIERFALGLNKADWKVIEEIENILLTFNLDFETLLKKIRETPVFQQRLDKCLFEFEDIKLLDDNSIKLLLGKTDTTVLTKALKRASVDLLDRIFCNLSERAADMLKEDMEFAGPLTLEEVEDAQAEVVKEVMNLHRDGKITIR
;
A
#
# COMPACT_ATOMS: atom_id res chain seq x y z
N MET A 1 17.11 -28.08 5.42
CA MET A 1 16.44 -28.69 4.24
C MET A 1 15.08 -28.03 4.15
N ILE A 2 14.78 -27.31 3.06
CA ILE A 2 13.45 -26.73 2.86
C ILE A 2 12.49 -27.91 2.70
N ASN A 3 11.49 -28.00 3.60
CA ASN A 3 10.57 -29.13 3.68
C ASN A 3 9.84 -29.30 2.35
N LYS A 4 9.88 -30.49 1.75
CA LYS A 4 9.26 -30.81 0.45
C LYS A 4 7.76 -30.45 0.43
N SER A 5 7.11 -30.52 1.59
CA SER A 5 5.72 -30.12 1.82
C SER A 5 5.48 -28.62 1.65
N ALA A 6 6.48 -27.77 1.95
CA ALA A 6 6.35 -26.32 1.79
C ALA A 6 6.30 -25.90 0.31
N ILE A 7 6.97 -26.64 -0.58
CA ILE A 7 6.95 -26.36 -2.03
C ILE A 7 5.61 -26.79 -2.65
N GLU A 8 5.04 -27.92 -2.22
CA GLU A 8 3.70 -28.35 -2.67
C GLU A 8 2.60 -27.39 -2.19
N ILE A 9 2.69 -26.87 -0.96
CA ILE A 9 1.78 -25.83 -0.45
C ILE A 9 1.91 -24.52 -1.24
N ILE A 10 3.12 -24.15 -1.67
CA ILE A 10 3.34 -22.95 -2.51
C ILE A 10 2.68 -23.11 -3.89
N ASP A 11 2.72 -24.30 -4.49
CA ASP A 11 2.16 -24.56 -5.82
C ASP A 11 0.62 -24.73 -5.79
N GLU A 12 0.06 -25.33 -4.73
CA GLU A 12 -1.38 -25.33 -4.47
C GLU A 12 -1.90 -23.91 -4.23
N ASN A 13 -1.18 -23.09 -3.46
CA ASN A 13 -1.53 -21.68 -3.26
C ASN A 13 -1.46 -20.87 -4.55
N ARG A 14 -0.54 -21.22 -5.47
CA ARG A 14 -0.44 -20.57 -6.79
C ARG A 14 -1.62 -20.92 -7.69
N SER A 15 -2.09 -22.16 -7.65
CA SER A 15 -3.27 -22.61 -8.41
C SER A 15 -4.56 -22.02 -7.85
N ALA A 16 -4.71 -22.01 -6.52
CA ALA A 16 -5.84 -21.36 -5.84
C ALA A 16 -5.87 -19.84 -6.09
N ARG A 17 -4.71 -19.19 -6.21
CA ARG A 17 -4.61 -17.75 -6.57
C ARG A 17 -5.18 -17.46 -7.96
N ILE A 18 -4.98 -18.35 -8.93
CA ILE A 18 -5.50 -18.17 -10.30
C ILE A 18 -7.03 -18.35 -10.32
N GLU A 19 -7.57 -19.34 -9.61
CA GLU A 19 -9.03 -19.52 -9.47
C GLU A 19 -9.69 -18.36 -8.73
N ARG A 20 -9.08 -17.83 -7.66
CA ARG A 20 -9.64 -16.68 -6.90
C ARG A 20 -9.67 -15.40 -7.73
N PHE A 21 -8.66 -15.18 -8.58
CA PHE A 21 -8.68 -14.09 -9.56
C PHE A 21 -9.83 -14.26 -10.56
N ALA A 22 -10.16 -15.50 -10.94
CA ALA A 22 -11.30 -15.82 -11.78
C ALA A 22 -12.67 -15.70 -11.06
N LEU A 23 -12.70 -15.79 -9.72
CA LEU A 23 -13.91 -15.65 -8.90
C LEU A 23 -14.24 -14.19 -8.50
N GLY A 24 -13.44 -13.22 -8.91
CA GLY A 24 -13.72 -11.79 -8.69
C GLY A 24 -13.44 -11.27 -7.28
N LEU A 25 -12.62 -11.99 -6.48
CA LEU A 25 -12.06 -11.42 -5.24
C LEU A 25 -11.03 -10.33 -5.60
N ASN A 26 -11.05 -9.19 -4.90
CA ASN A 26 -10.11 -8.10 -5.17
C ASN A 26 -8.68 -8.54 -4.79
N LYS A 27 -7.66 -8.01 -5.49
CA LYS A 27 -6.24 -8.15 -5.15
C LYS A 27 -5.95 -7.79 -3.69
N ALA A 28 -6.68 -6.82 -3.13
CA ALA A 28 -6.58 -6.46 -1.71
C ALA A 28 -7.08 -7.60 -0.78
N ASP A 29 -8.21 -8.25 -1.11
CA ASP A 29 -8.80 -9.32 -0.30
C ASP A 29 -7.84 -10.51 -0.16
N TRP A 30 -7.15 -10.88 -1.24
CA TRP A 30 -6.25 -12.03 -1.21
C TRP A 30 -5.00 -11.77 -0.36
N LYS A 31 -4.40 -10.58 -0.45
CA LYS A 31 -3.20 -10.24 0.34
C LYS A 31 -3.51 -10.20 1.82
N VAL A 32 -4.69 -9.72 2.19
CA VAL A 32 -5.16 -9.76 3.57
C VAL A 32 -5.30 -11.19 4.06
N ILE A 33 -5.87 -12.09 3.25
CA ILE A 33 -5.98 -13.52 3.58
C ILE A 33 -4.58 -14.15 3.75
N GLU A 34 -3.66 -13.90 2.83
CA GLU A 34 -2.28 -14.40 2.90
C GLU A 34 -1.58 -13.90 4.17
N GLU A 35 -1.76 -12.62 4.51
CA GLU A 35 -1.15 -12.05 5.70
C GLU A 35 -1.76 -12.61 7.00
N ILE A 36 -3.08 -12.86 7.00
CA ILE A 36 -3.76 -13.58 8.09
C ILE A 36 -3.15 -14.98 8.25
N GLU A 37 -3.04 -15.75 7.18
CA GLU A 37 -2.43 -17.09 7.19
C GLU A 37 -0.98 -17.04 7.70
N ASN A 38 -0.19 -16.09 7.21
CA ASN A 38 1.18 -15.87 7.66
C ASN A 38 1.26 -15.56 9.16
N ILE A 39 0.36 -14.72 9.69
CA ILE A 39 0.32 -14.41 11.12
C ILE A 39 -0.07 -15.64 11.93
N LEU A 40 -1.08 -16.40 11.51
CA LEU A 40 -1.52 -17.63 12.19
C LEU A 40 -0.37 -18.63 12.28
N LEU A 41 0.34 -18.87 11.17
CA LEU A 41 1.46 -19.80 11.11
C LEU A 41 2.66 -19.30 11.91
N THR A 42 3.06 -18.04 11.74
CA THR A 42 4.25 -17.46 12.39
C THR A 42 4.13 -17.45 13.91
N PHE A 43 2.93 -17.13 14.42
CA PHE A 43 2.69 -17.01 15.86
C PHE A 43 2.02 -18.26 16.45
N ASN A 44 1.79 -19.30 15.64
CA ASN A 44 1.06 -20.52 16.01
C ASN A 44 -0.27 -20.21 16.73
N LEU A 45 -1.06 -19.32 16.12
CA LEU A 45 -2.36 -18.86 16.63
C LEU A 45 -3.50 -19.54 15.86
N ASP A 46 -4.64 -19.68 16.52
CA ASP A 46 -5.91 -19.93 15.84
C ASP A 46 -6.60 -18.62 15.40
N PHE A 47 -7.61 -18.76 14.55
CA PHE A 47 -8.33 -17.63 13.98
C PHE A 47 -9.06 -16.80 15.05
N GLU A 48 -9.68 -17.43 16.04
CA GLU A 48 -10.39 -16.72 17.12
C GLU A 48 -9.45 -15.86 17.96
N THR A 49 -8.27 -16.40 18.29
CA THR A 49 -7.21 -15.72 19.02
C THR A 49 -6.64 -14.57 18.21
N LEU A 50 -6.45 -14.76 16.89
CA LEU A 50 -6.00 -13.69 16.01
C LEU A 50 -7.02 -12.55 15.95
N LEU A 51 -8.32 -12.83 15.82
CA LEU A 51 -9.36 -11.80 15.81
C LEU A 51 -9.36 -10.95 17.08
N LYS A 52 -9.13 -11.58 18.24
CA LYS A 52 -8.98 -10.86 19.50
C LYS A 52 -7.71 -9.99 19.49
N LYS A 53 -6.58 -10.54 19.03
CA LYS A 53 -5.30 -9.85 18.99
C LYS A 53 -5.24 -8.70 17.99
N ILE A 54 -5.93 -8.79 16.85
CA ILE A 54 -6.00 -7.70 15.87
C ILE A 54 -6.57 -6.42 16.52
N ARG A 55 -7.57 -6.58 17.39
CA ARG A 55 -8.19 -5.45 18.12
C ARG A 55 -7.30 -4.91 19.25
N GLU A 56 -6.56 -5.79 19.92
CA GLU A 56 -5.77 -5.45 21.11
C GLU A 56 -4.34 -4.99 20.77
N THR A 57 -3.81 -5.38 19.61
CA THR A 57 -2.40 -5.17 19.24
C THR A 57 -2.31 -4.37 17.93
N PRO A 58 -1.92 -3.08 18.00
CA PRO A 58 -1.82 -2.21 16.83
C PRO A 58 -0.93 -2.76 15.71
N VAL A 59 0.07 -3.59 16.05
CA VAL A 59 0.99 -4.20 15.08
C VAL A 59 0.27 -5.12 14.09
N PHE A 60 -0.70 -5.94 14.54
CA PHE A 60 -1.44 -6.82 13.63
C PHE A 60 -2.37 -6.03 12.72
N GLN A 61 -3.04 -5.02 13.26
CA GLN A 61 -3.85 -4.10 12.45
C GLN A 61 -3.00 -3.41 11.37
N GLN A 62 -1.82 -2.90 11.74
CA GLN A 62 -0.89 -2.26 10.79
C GLN A 62 -0.39 -3.22 9.71
N ARG A 63 -0.17 -4.50 10.03
CA ARG A 63 0.22 -5.52 9.04
C ARG A 63 -0.88 -5.75 8.02
N LEU A 64 -2.13 -5.89 8.46
CA LEU A 64 -3.28 -6.05 7.57
C LEU A 64 -3.55 -4.79 6.75
N ASP A 65 -3.44 -3.62 7.37
CA ASP A 65 -3.62 -2.32 6.70
C ASP A 65 -2.63 -2.15 5.53
N LYS A 66 -1.37 -2.60 5.67
CA LYS A 66 -0.38 -2.58 4.58
C LYS A 66 -0.75 -3.48 3.40
N CYS A 67 -1.58 -4.50 3.62
CA CYS A 67 -2.08 -5.38 2.55
C CYS A 67 -3.26 -4.78 1.79
N LEU A 68 -3.96 -3.82 2.41
CA LEU A 68 -5.17 -3.20 1.85
C LEU A 68 -4.86 -2.12 0.80
N PHE A 69 -3.72 -1.44 0.91
CA PHE A 69 -3.41 -0.30 0.06
C PHE A 69 -1.91 -0.15 -0.21
N GLU A 70 -1.52 -0.25 -1.47
CA GLU A 70 -0.16 0.03 -1.93
C GLU A 70 -0.04 1.48 -2.42
N PHE A 71 1.19 1.99 -2.49
CA PHE A 71 1.44 3.34 -2.99
C PHE A 71 0.89 3.55 -4.43
N GLU A 72 0.98 2.51 -5.27
CA GLU A 72 0.43 2.55 -6.63
C GLU A 72 -1.10 2.62 -6.67
N ASP A 73 -1.80 2.22 -5.59
CA ASP A 73 -3.26 2.26 -5.54
C ASP A 73 -3.81 3.69 -5.36
N ILE A 74 -2.94 4.68 -5.06
CA ILE A 74 -3.31 6.11 -4.99
C ILE A 74 -4.02 6.58 -6.27
N LYS A 75 -3.65 6.06 -7.44
CA LYS A 75 -4.26 6.43 -8.72
C LYS A 75 -5.74 6.05 -8.82
N LEU A 76 -6.19 5.08 -8.02
CA LEU A 76 -7.57 4.60 -7.95
C LEU A 76 -8.46 5.49 -7.08
N LEU A 77 -7.85 6.40 -6.29
CA LEU A 77 -8.59 7.35 -5.48
C LEU A 77 -9.27 8.41 -6.37
N ASP A 78 -10.39 8.93 -5.86
CA ASP A 78 -11.05 10.07 -6.49
C ASP A 78 -10.22 11.35 -6.34
N ASP A 79 -10.47 12.32 -7.22
CA ASP A 79 -9.69 13.56 -7.28
C ASP A 79 -9.69 14.35 -5.97
N ASN A 80 -10.78 14.34 -5.20
CA ASN A 80 -10.82 15.04 -3.93
C ASN A 80 -9.93 14.35 -2.89
N SER A 81 -9.92 13.02 -2.87
CA SER A 81 -9.02 12.23 -2.02
C SER A 81 -7.55 12.48 -2.37
N ILE A 82 -7.20 12.53 -3.66
CA ILE A 82 -5.83 12.84 -4.10
C ILE A 82 -5.42 14.25 -3.69
N LYS A 83 -6.28 15.26 -3.92
CA LYS A 83 -6.01 16.66 -3.52
C LYS A 83 -5.83 16.79 -2.00
N LEU A 84 -6.64 16.09 -1.22
CA LEU A 84 -6.53 16.10 0.23
C LEU A 84 -5.21 15.48 0.70
N LEU A 85 -4.83 14.34 0.11
CA LEU A 85 -3.53 13.70 0.36
C LEU A 85 -2.38 14.65 0.04
N LEU A 86 -2.37 15.23 -1.15
CA LEU A 86 -1.32 16.16 -1.60
C LEU A 86 -1.19 17.39 -0.70
N GLY A 87 -2.30 17.90 -0.17
CA GLY A 87 -2.29 19.02 0.77
C GLY A 87 -1.86 18.65 2.20
N LYS A 88 -1.74 17.36 2.53
CA LYS A 88 -1.37 16.86 3.86
C LYS A 88 0.04 16.29 3.91
N THR A 89 0.56 15.83 2.79
CA THR A 89 1.89 15.25 2.69
C THR A 89 2.95 16.34 2.48
N ASP A 90 4.08 16.21 3.18
CA ASP A 90 5.23 17.09 2.99
C ASP A 90 5.80 16.97 1.57
N THR A 91 6.16 18.09 0.96
CA THR A 91 6.68 18.14 -0.41
C THR A 91 7.94 17.30 -0.58
N THR A 92 8.85 17.28 0.40
CA THR A 92 10.08 16.47 0.32
C THR A 92 9.79 14.97 0.32
N VAL A 93 8.76 14.54 1.05
CA VAL A 93 8.28 13.15 1.07
C VAL A 93 7.65 12.80 -0.28
N LEU A 94 6.78 13.67 -0.82
CA LEU A 94 6.18 13.49 -2.15
C LEU A 94 7.26 13.37 -3.24
N THR A 95 8.23 14.29 -3.24
CA THR A 95 9.34 14.29 -4.19
C THR A 95 10.08 12.96 -4.18
N LYS A 96 10.43 12.43 -3.00
CA LYS A 96 11.11 11.13 -2.88
C LYS A 96 10.23 9.97 -3.34
N ALA A 97 8.98 9.93 -2.89
CA ALA A 97 8.05 8.84 -3.17
C ALA A 97 7.75 8.70 -4.68
N LEU A 98 7.64 9.83 -5.38
CA LEU A 98 7.28 9.88 -6.79
C LEU A 98 8.43 9.54 -7.75
N LYS A 99 9.69 9.51 -7.30
CA LYS A 99 10.85 9.22 -8.18
C LYS A 99 10.82 7.84 -8.83
N ARG A 100 10.08 6.88 -8.26
CA ARG A 100 9.87 5.54 -8.83
C ARG A 100 8.40 5.19 -9.02
N ALA A 101 7.52 6.20 -9.00
CA ALA A 101 6.11 6.01 -9.31
C ALA A 101 5.92 5.61 -10.77
N SER A 102 4.87 4.83 -11.05
CA SER A 102 4.47 4.58 -12.42
C SER A 102 4.05 5.87 -13.14
N VAL A 103 4.18 5.89 -14.47
CA VAL A 103 3.74 7.04 -15.29
C VAL A 103 2.26 7.36 -15.05
N ASP A 104 1.43 6.33 -14.95
CA ASP A 104 -0.01 6.45 -14.69
C ASP A 104 -0.30 7.11 -13.33
N LEU A 105 0.44 6.75 -12.28
CA LEU A 105 0.33 7.40 -10.98
C LEU A 105 0.82 8.85 -11.05
N LEU A 106 1.97 9.12 -11.69
CA LEU A 106 2.49 10.48 -11.86
C LEU A 106 1.47 11.38 -12.55
N ASP A 107 0.88 10.92 -13.64
CA ASP A 107 -0.14 11.66 -14.38
C ASP A 107 -1.36 11.96 -13.50
N ARG A 108 -1.85 10.97 -12.74
CA ARG A 108 -2.96 11.18 -11.79
C ARG A 108 -2.64 12.19 -10.70
N ILE A 109 -1.40 12.21 -10.20
CA ILE A 109 -0.95 13.19 -9.21
C ILE A 109 -0.88 14.59 -9.82
N PHE A 110 -0.22 14.75 -10.98
CA PHE A 110 -0.05 16.06 -11.61
C PHE A 110 -1.37 16.67 -12.10
N CYS A 111 -2.32 15.86 -12.57
CA CYS A 111 -3.67 16.34 -12.91
C CYS A 111 -4.44 16.89 -11.71
N ASN A 112 -4.04 16.55 -10.47
CA ASN A 112 -4.65 17.03 -9.24
C ASN A 112 -3.90 18.20 -8.59
N LEU A 113 -2.81 18.67 -9.18
CA LEU A 113 -2.07 19.85 -8.76
C LEU A 113 -2.46 21.08 -9.58
N SER A 114 -2.18 22.27 -9.03
CA SER A 114 -2.15 23.48 -9.86
C SER A 114 -0.91 23.46 -10.75
N GLU A 115 -0.96 24.15 -11.90
CA GLU A 115 0.18 24.24 -12.83
C GLU A 115 1.48 24.65 -12.11
N ARG A 116 1.42 25.69 -11.28
CA ARG A 116 2.55 26.13 -10.46
C ARG A 116 3.06 25.06 -9.50
N ALA A 117 2.17 24.33 -8.82
CA ALA A 117 2.59 23.30 -7.87
C ALA A 117 3.18 22.08 -8.57
N ALA A 118 2.65 21.72 -9.74
CA ALA A 118 3.19 20.67 -10.59
C ALA A 118 4.59 21.02 -11.09
N ASP A 119 4.81 22.26 -11.54
CA ASP A 119 6.12 22.71 -12.01
C ASP A 119 7.16 22.69 -10.88
N MET A 120 6.81 23.23 -9.70
CA MET A 120 7.69 23.18 -8.53
C MET A 120 8.05 21.75 -8.12
N LEU A 121 7.07 20.84 -8.09
CA LEU A 121 7.33 19.44 -7.73
C LEU A 121 8.23 18.75 -8.76
N LYS A 122 8.08 19.03 -10.06
CA LYS A 122 8.97 18.51 -11.11
C LYS A 122 10.40 19.02 -10.93
N GLU A 123 10.57 20.31 -10.69
CA GLU A 123 11.88 20.91 -10.40
C GLU A 123 12.53 20.26 -9.17
N ASP A 124 11.77 20.07 -8.08
CA ASP A 124 12.25 19.40 -6.87
C ASP A 124 12.66 17.94 -7.15
N MET A 125 11.90 17.22 -7.99
CA MET A 125 12.22 15.85 -8.39
C MET A 125 13.49 15.77 -9.25
N GLU A 126 13.75 16.75 -10.10
CA GLU A 126 15.00 16.86 -10.85
C GLU A 126 16.18 17.17 -9.92
N PHE A 127 15.98 18.09 -8.96
CA PHE A 127 17.02 18.53 -8.04
C PHE A 127 17.39 17.48 -6.97
N ALA A 128 16.45 16.63 -6.56
CA ALA A 128 16.65 15.60 -5.54
C ALA A 128 17.75 14.57 -5.89
N GLY A 129 18.22 14.54 -7.14
CA GLY A 129 19.32 13.66 -7.56
C GLY A 129 18.92 12.17 -7.54
N PRO A 130 19.91 11.26 -7.51
CA PRO A 130 19.66 9.83 -7.36
C PRO A 130 19.29 9.50 -5.91
N LEU A 131 18.22 8.73 -5.73
CA LEU A 131 17.79 8.21 -4.43
C LEU A 131 18.04 6.70 -4.36
N THR A 132 18.35 6.22 -3.16
CA THR A 132 18.42 4.78 -2.88
C THR A 132 17.01 4.16 -2.90
N LEU A 133 16.94 2.83 -3.05
CA LEU A 133 15.65 2.13 -2.99
C LEU A 133 14.96 2.34 -1.63
N GLU A 134 15.72 2.25 -0.54
CA GLU A 134 15.24 2.41 0.83
C GLU A 134 14.63 3.79 1.07
N GLU A 135 15.29 4.87 0.63
CA GLU A 135 14.74 6.24 0.76
C GLU A 135 13.41 6.43 0.04
N VAL A 136 13.24 5.77 -1.10
CA VAL A 136 11.99 5.82 -1.87
C VAL A 136 10.91 4.99 -1.18
N GLU A 137 11.23 3.78 -0.73
CA GLU A 137 10.29 2.90 -0.05
C GLU A 137 9.80 3.50 1.28
N ASP A 138 10.68 4.14 2.05
CA ASP A 138 10.32 4.84 3.28
C ASP A 138 9.37 6.02 2.99
N ALA A 139 9.68 6.81 1.97
CA ALA A 139 8.81 7.92 1.57
C ALA A 139 7.45 7.43 1.08
N GLN A 140 7.41 6.36 0.26
CA GLN A 140 6.16 5.75 -0.19
C GLN A 140 5.34 5.20 0.98
N ALA A 141 5.99 4.57 1.96
CA ALA A 141 5.33 4.08 3.17
C ALA A 141 4.74 5.22 4.01
N GLU A 142 5.40 6.37 4.06
CA GLU A 142 4.89 7.57 4.72
C GLU A 142 3.65 8.13 4.00
N VAL A 143 3.65 8.19 2.67
CA VAL A 143 2.47 8.61 1.89
C VAL A 143 1.29 7.65 2.12
N VAL A 144 1.52 6.34 2.06
CA VAL A 144 0.48 5.33 2.33
C VAL A 144 -0.06 5.46 3.74
N LYS A 145 0.80 5.72 4.72
CA LYS A 145 0.37 5.97 6.11
C LYS A 145 -0.56 7.17 6.20
N GLU A 146 -0.29 8.25 5.47
CA GLU A 146 -1.18 9.42 5.45
C GLU A 146 -2.53 9.10 4.80
N VAL A 147 -2.55 8.34 3.70
CA VAL A 147 -3.81 7.84 3.11
C VAL A 147 -4.63 7.05 4.12
N MET A 148 -3.99 6.14 4.86
CA MET A 148 -4.67 5.32 5.87
C MET A 148 -5.18 6.15 7.05
N ASN A 149 -4.44 7.18 7.47
CA ASN A 149 -4.93 8.11 8.50
C ASN A 149 -6.18 8.86 8.02
N LEU A 150 -6.13 9.40 6.80
CA LEU A 150 -7.27 10.09 6.19
C LEU A 150 -8.46 9.15 5.98
N HIS A 151 -8.21 7.87 5.68
CA HIS A 151 -9.25 6.86 5.58
C HIS A 151 -9.91 6.56 6.93
N ARG A 152 -9.11 6.38 7.99
CA ARG A 152 -9.63 6.17 9.36
C ARG A 152 -10.42 7.38 9.86
N ASP A 153 -10.03 8.58 9.45
CA ASP A 153 -10.76 9.83 9.72
C ASP A 153 -12.05 9.97 8.90
N GLY A 154 -12.34 9.04 7.97
CA GLY A 154 -13.49 9.08 7.07
C GLY A 154 -13.38 10.14 5.97
N LYS A 155 -12.19 10.70 5.74
CA LYS A 155 -11.95 11.75 4.74
C LYS A 155 -11.61 11.20 3.36
N ILE A 156 -11.01 10.01 3.31
CA ILE A 156 -10.73 9.25 2.07
C ILE A 156 -11.49 7.92 2.14
N THR A 157 -12.08 7.52 1.02
CA THR A 157 -12.67 6.18 0.89
C THR A 157 -11.78 5.33 0.00
N ILE A 158 -11.24 4.25 0.57
CA ILE A 158 -10.54 3.20 -0.19
C ILE A 158 -11.62 2.17 -0.58
N ARG A 159 -11.66 1.78 -1.86
CA ARG A 159 -12.62 0.81 -2.40
C ARG A 159 -11.90 -0.43 -2.92
#